data_AF-A0A8R7UWR2-F1
#
_entry.id   AF-A0A8R7UWR2-F1
#
_cell.length_a   1.000
_cell.length_b   1.000
_cell.length_c   1.000
_cell.angle_alpha   90.00
_cell.angle_beta   90.00
_cell.angle_gamma   90.00
#
_symmetry.space_group_name_H-M   'P 1'
#
loop_
_entity.id
_entity.type
_entity.pdbx_description
1 polymer ?
#
loop_
_entity_poly.entity_id
_entity_poly.type
_entity_poly.pdbx_seq_one_letter_code
_entity_poly.pdbx_strand_id
1 'polypeptide(L)'
;MLLLGLMATALAAALAAADDISEGDADPLYRACFEECQRTGTLKEDSIKHCVVLSDDQPSGKAWYAHEPLYLKWKEWNCNSEYRYHCMMEREQEREELGLGPVKYHGKWPLKRASMFRIPLAP
;
A
#
# COMPACT_ATOMS: atom_id res chain seq x y z
N MET A 1 15.02 44.51 3.28
CA MET A 1 13.92 44.09 4.19
C MET A 1 12.87 43.26 3.45
N LEU A 2 12.30 43.73 2.34
CA LEU A 2 11.33 42.96 1.52
C LEU A 2 11.88 41.63 0.97
N LEU A 3 13.10 41.63 0.42
CA LEU A 3 13.75 40.40 -0.09
C LEU A 3 14.05 39.38 1.01
N LEU A 4 14.44 39.84 2.20
CA LEU A 4 14.66 38.99 3.38
C LEU A 4 13.34 38.38 3.88
N GLY A 5 12.26 39.16 3.85
CA GLY A 5 10.91 38.68 4.17
C GLY A 5 10.43 37.61 3.19
N LEU A 6 10.64 37.80 1.88
CA LEU A 6 10.28 36.83 0.84
C LEU A 6 11.06 35.51 0.98
N MET A 7 12.37 35.59 1.26
CA MET A 7 13.20 34.41 1.49
C MET A 7 12.77 33.66 2.76
N ALA A 8 12.43 34.38 3.84
CA ALA A 8 11.93 33.78 5.08
C ALA A 8 10.57 33.08 4.88
N THR A 9 9.66 33.69 4.10
CA THR A 9 8.36 33.07 3.80
C THR A 9 8.49 31.84 2.90
N ALA A 10 9.41 31.86 1.93
CA ALA A 10 9.67 30.71 1.06
C ALA A 10 10.28 29.54 1.84
N LEU A 11 11.19 29.82 2.77
CA LEU A 11 11.78 28.82 3.65
C LEU A 11 10.74 28.21 4.61
N ALA A 12 9.83 29.02 5.16
CA ALA A 12 8.75 28.54 6.01
C ALA A 12 7.74 27.65 5.25
N ALA A 13 7.42 27.99 4.00
CA ALA A 13 6.54 27.18 3.15
C ALA A 13 7.18 25.83 2.77
N ALA A 14 8.50 25.79 2.53
CA ALA A 14 9.22 24.56 2.25
C ALA A 14 9.27 23.61 3.48
N LEU A 15 9.36 24.15 4.69
CA LEU A 15 9.30 23.37 5.93
C LEU A 15 7.87 22.86 6.23
N ALA A 16 6.84 23.61 5.85
CA ALA A 16 5.44 23.19 6.00
C ALA A 16 4.99 22.15 4.96
N ALA A 17 5.72 22.01 3.85
CA ALA A 17 5.47 21.01 2.81
C ALA A 17 6.11 19.65 3.11
N ALA A 18 6.75 19.48 4.27
CA ALA A 18 7.04 18.16 4.81
C ALA A 18 5.72 17.51 5.25
N ASP A 19 4.96 17.01 4.27
CA ASP A 19 3.90 16.04 4.54
C ASP A 19 4.53 14.92 5.38
N ASP A 20 3.87 14.57 6.50
CA ASP A 20 4.22 13.41 7.32
C ASP A 20 3.95 12.14 6.51
N ILE A 21 4.77 11.90 5.48
CA ILE A 21 4.84 10.64 4.78
C ILE A 21 5.34 9.64 5.80
N SER A 22 4.52 8.64 6.08
CA SER A 22 4.85 7.60 7.03
C SER A 22 6.18 6.93 6.66
N GLU A 23 6.99 6.50 7.63
CA GLU A 23 8.30 5.87 7.34
C GLU A 23 8.16 4.71 6.33
N GLY A 24 7.12 3.88 6.48
CA GLY A 24 6.81 2.82 5.52
C GLY A 24 6.39 3.33 4.13
N ASP A 25 5.75 4.49 4.02
CA ASP A 25 5.40 5.09 2.73
C ASP A 25 6.60 5.75 2.05
N ALA A 26 7.64 6.11 2.82
CA ALA A 26 8.90 6.64 2.32
C ALA A 26 9.85 5.51 1.85
N ASP A 27 9.60 4.26 2.22
CA ASP A 27 10.43 3.11 1.84
C ASP A 27 10.37 2.87 0.31
N PRO A 28 11.51 3.00 -0.42
CA PRO A 28 11.54 2.78 -1.86
C PRO A 28 11.25 1.32 -2.24
N LEU A 29 11.54 0.35 -1.38
CA LEU A 29 11.28 -1.06 -1.64
C LEU A 29 9.78 -1.37 -1.52
N TYR A 30 9.09 -0.75 -0.54
CA TYR A 30 7.64 -0.80 -0.46
C TYR A 30 6.98 -0.25 -1.73
N ARG A 31 7.43 0.92 -2.20
CA ARG A 31 6.90 1.55 -3.43
C ARG A 31 7.14 0.68 -4.65
N ALA A 32 8.36 0.17 -4.82
CA ALA A 32 8.71 -0.70 -5.94
C ALA A 32 7.84 -1.97 -5.95
N CYS A 33 7.66 -2.62 -4.79
CA CYS A 33 6.75 -3.76 -4.67
C CYS A 33 5.32 -3.40 -5.09
N PHE A 34 4.79 -2.27 -4.62
CA PHE A 34 3.42 -1.87 -4.94
C PHE A 34 3.24 -1.58 -6.43
N GLU A 35 4.18 -0.84 -7.04
CA GLU A 35 4.16 -0.52 -8.47
C GLU A 35 4.30 -1.77 -9.35
N GLU A 36 5.19 -2.69 -8.98
CA GLU A 36 5.36 -3.99 -9.63
C GLU A 36 4.04 -4.77 -9.60
N CYS A 37 3.41 -4.88 -8.43
CA CYS A 37 2.17 -5.64 -8.26
C CYS A 37 0.99 -5.02 -9.00
N GLN A 38 0.90 -3.69 -9.04
CA GLN A 38 -0.10 -3.00 -9.84
C GLN A 38 0.08 -3.26 -11.33
N ARG A 39 1.34 -3.37 -11.80
CA ARG A 39 1.67 -3.58 -13.20
C ARG A 39 1.44 -5.04 -13.64
N THR A 40 1.86 -6.01 -12.84
CA THR A 40 1.82 -7.43 -13.20
C THR A 40 0.52 -8.11 -12.82
N GLY A 41 -0.23 -7.55 -11.86
CA GLY A 41 -1.38 -8.21 -11.27
C GLY A 41 -1.00 -9.36 -10.34
N THR A 42 0.30 -9.63 -10.16
CA THR A 42 0.82 -10.79 -9.43
C THR A 42 1.64 -10.34 -8.23
N LEU A 43 1.45 -11.06 -7.13
CA LEU A 43 2.37 -11.05 -6.00
C LEU A 43 3.29 -12.25 -6.16
N LYS A 44 4.56 -12.07 -5.81
CA LYS A 44 5.63 -13.06 -5.92
C LYS A 44 5.11 -14.47 -5.57
N GLU A 45 5.25 -15.42 -6.51
CA GLU A 45 4.85 -16.85 -6.51
C GLU A 45 3.41 -17.21 -6.08
N ASP A 46 2.81 -16.52 -5.11
CA ASP A 46 1.41 -16.62 -4.70
C ASP A 46 0.58 -15.53 -5.38
N SER A 47 0.08 -15.82 -6.58
CA SER A 47 -0.92 -14.98 -7.22
C SER A 47 -2.14 -14.84 -6.30
N ILE A 48 -2.50 -13.62 -5.88
CA ILE A 48 -3.83 -13.37 -5.35
C ILE A 48 -4.79 -13.64 -6.50
N LYS A 49 -5.41 -14.83 -6.47
CA LYS A 49 -6.20 -15.42 -7.56
C LYS A 49 -7.31 -14.50 -8.09
N HIS A 50 -7.70 -13.50 -7.30
CA HIS A 50 -8.75 -12.53 -7.61
C HIS A 50 -8.27 -11.26 -8.32
N CYS A 51 -6.96 -11.07 -8.48
CA CYS A 51 -6.39 -9.82 -9.00
C CYS A 51 -5.59 -9.96 -10.30
N VAL A 52 -5.49 -11.17 -10.85
CA VAL A 52 -4.90 -11.40 -12.16
C VAL A 52 -5.86 -10.90 -13.25
N VAL A 53 -5.46 -9.86 -13.98
CA VAL A 53 -6.14 -9.46 -15.21
C VAL A 53 -5.67 -10.40 -16.31
N LEU A 54 -6.55 -11.26 -16.80
CA LEU A 54 -6.30 -12.08 -17.99
C LEU A 54 -6.07 -11.17 -19.20
N SER A 55 -4.85 -11.12 -19.72
CA SER A 55 -4.51 -10.50 -21.00
C SER A 55 -4.04 -11.57 -21.98
N ASP A 56 -4.90 -11.99 -22.92
CA ASP A 56 -4.69 -11.83 -24.37
C ASP A 56 -5.93 -12.36 -25.15
N ASP A 57 -6.34 -11.61 -26.18
CA ASP A 57 -7.28 -11.95 -27.27
C ASP A 57 -8.66 -12.61 -26.98
N GLN A 58 -9.42 -12.10 -26.01
CA GLN A 58 -10.87 -12.32 -25.94
C GLN A 58 -11.51 -11.00 -25.52
N PRO A 59 -12.64 -10.55 -26.09
CA PRO A 59 -13.36 -9.43 -25.51
C PRO A 59 -13.90 -9.92 -24.17
N SER A 60 -13.13 -9.74 -23.10
CA SER A 60 -13.54 -10.03 -21.73
C SER A 60 -14.50 -8.96 -21.23
N GLY A 61 -15.50 -8.67 -22.06
CA GLY A 61 -16.72 -8.02 -21.62
C GLY A 61 -17.41 -8.94 -20.63
N LYS A 62 -17.31 -8.61 -19.34
CA LYS A 62 -18.28 -8.98 -18.30
C LYS A 62 -18.62 -10.49 -18.24
N ALA A 63 -17.81 -11.32 -17.57
CA ALA A 63 -18.18 -12.74 -17.44
C ALA A 63 -18.20 -13.35 -16.03
N TRP A 64 -17.81 -12.66 -14.96
CA TRP A 64 -18.06 -13.17 -13.59
C TRP A 64 -18.55 -12.10 -12.60
N TYR A 65 -17.99 -10.89 -12.66
CA TYR A 65 -18.28 -9.81 -11.70
C TYR A 65 -19.53 -8.95 -12.00
N ALA A 66 -20.32 -9.27 -13.03
CA ALA A 66 -21.53 -8.51 -13.34
C ALA A 66 -22.68 -8.76 -12.33
N HIS A 67 -22.60 -9.84 -11.53
CA HIS A 67 -23.62 -10.21 -10.55
C HIS A 67 -23.02 -10.54 -9.18
N GLU A 68 -22.22 -9.64 -8.62
CA GLU A 68 -21.96 -9.70 -7.17
C GLU A 68 -22.95 -8.83 -6.40
N PRO A 69 -23.67 -9.40 -5.42
CA PRO A 69 -24.52 -8.62 -4.54
C PRO A 69 -23.68 -7.55 -3.81
N LEU A 70 -24.25 -6.35 -3.66
CA LEU A 70 -23.57 -5.16 -3.12
C LEU A 70 -22.88 -5.40 -1.76
N TYR A 71 -23.38 -6.33 -0.95
CA TYR A 71 -22.78 -6.68 0.32
C TYR A 71 -21.41 -7.39 0.18
N LEU A 72 -21.17 -8.11 -0.93
CA LEU A 72 -19.87 -8.71 -1.24
C LEU A 72 -18.88 -7.66 -1.75
N LYS A 73 -19.33 -6.69 -2.55
CA LYS A 73 -18.50 -5.54 -2.95
C LYS A 73 -18.05 -4.68 -1.76
N TRP A 74 -18.86 -4.63 -0.70
CA TRP A 74 -18.51 -3.95 0.56
C TRP A 74 -17.59 -4.80 1.45
N LYS A 75 -17.56 -6.12 1.22
CA LYS A 75 -16.73 -7.10 1.94
C LYS A 75 -15.39 -7.36 1.25
N GLU A 76 -15.33 -7.16 -0.06
CA GLU A 76 -14.15 -7.43 -0.88
C GLU A 76 -13.11 -6.33 -0.71
N TRP A 77 -11.95 -6.76 -0.25
CA TRP A 77 -10.70 -6.08 -0.47
C TRP A 77 -10.52 -5.83 -1.98
N ASN A 78 -10.22 -4.58 -2.35
CA ASN A 78 -9.82 -4.30 -3.72
C ASN A 78 -8.34 -4.70 -3.93
N CYS A 79 -7.95 -4.95 -5.17
CA CYS A 79 -6.59 -5.39 -5.49
C CYS A 79 -5.52 -4.42 -5.00
N ASN A 80 -5.76 -3.11 -5.08
CA ASN A 80 -4.84 -2.10 -4.54
C ASN A 80 -4.61 -2.26 -3.03
N SER A 81 -5.66 -2.53 -2.26
CA SER A 81 -5.52 -2.77 -0.84
C SER A 81 -4.69 -4.03 -0.60
N GLU A 82 -4.96 -5.12 -1.32
CA GLU A 82 -4.24 -6.40 -1.15
C GLU A 82 -2.75 -6.25 -1.48
N TYR A 83 -2.42 -5.57 -2.58
CA TYR A 83 -1.02 -5.26 -2.92
C TYR A 83 -0.34 -4.44 -1.83
N ARG A 84 -0.99 -3.38 -1.34
CA ARG A 84 -0.44 -2.58 -0.23
C ARG A 84 -0.19 -3.42 1.01
N TYR A 85 -1.12 -4.31 1.34
CA TYR A 85 -1.00 -5.18 2.50
C TYR A 85 0.15 -6.17 2.37
N HIS A 86 0.24 -6.87 1.25
CA HIS A 86 1.31 -7.84 1.07
C HIS A 86 2.68 -7.15 1.06
N CYS A 87 2.85 -6.06 0.29
CA CYS A 87 4.11 -5.34 0.27
C CYS A 87 4.49 -4.83 1.65
N MET A 88 3.53 -4.27 2.40
CA MET A 88 3.74 -3.86 3.79
C MET A 88 4.19 -5.03 4.66
N MET A 89 3.51 -6.19 4.60
CA MET A 89 3.84 -7.34 5.45
C MET A 89 5.21 -7.96 5.12
N GLU A 90 5.61 -7.98 3.85
CA GLU A 90 6.95 -8.45 3.43
C GLU A 90 8.05 -7.52 3.99
N ARG A 91 7.85 -6.20 3.90
CA ARG A 91 8.78 -5.23 4.51
C ARG A 91 8.87 -5.39 6.03
N GLU A 92 7.74 -5.55 6.72
CA GLU A 92 7.75 -5.75 8.17
C GLU A 92 8.41 -7.06 8.58
N GLN A 93 8.27 -8.12 7.78
CA GLN A 93 8.98 -9.38 8.01
C GLN A 93 10.50 -9.19 7.87
N GLU A 94 10.97 -8.54 6.81
CA GLU A 94 12.40 -8.26 6.64
C GLU A 94 12.96 -7.40 7.80
N ARG A 95 12.18 -6.42 8.27
CA ARG A 95 12.53 -5.61 9.44
C ARG A 95 12.64 -6.46 10.69
N GLU A 96 11.69 -7.36 10.94
CA GLU A 96 11.69 -8.31 12.05
C GLU A 96 12.94 -9.22 12.00
N GLU A 97 13.30 -9.74 10.83
CA GLU A 97 14.50 -10.56 10.61
C GLU A 97 15.81 -9.80 10.90
N LEU A 98 15.81 -8.48 10.68
CA LEU A 98 16.92 -7.57 11.02
C LEU A 98 16.87 -7.07 12.46
N GLY A 99 15.88 -7.49 13.27
CA GLY A 99 15.68 -7.04 14.64
C GLY A 99 15.22 -5.58 14.75
N LEU A 100 14.69 -5.01 13.67
CA LEU A 100 14.15 -3.66 13.63
C LEU A 100 12.68 -3.65 14.07
N GLY A 101 12.29 -2.55 14.72
CA GLY A 101 10.90 -2.33 15.10
C GLY A 101 9.99 -2.05 13.88
N PRO A 102 8.69 -2.34 14.03
CA PRO A 102 7.70 -2.10 12.99
C PRO A 102 7.51 -0.60 12.71
N VAL A 103 6.97 -0.26 11.55
CA VAL A 103 6.70 1.13 11.14
C VAL A 103 5.28 1.34 10.66
N LYS A 104 4.85 2.60 10.66
CA LYS A 104 3.54 2.97 10.13
C LYS A 104 3.57 3.03 8.60
N TYR A 105 2.42 2.77 7.99
CA TYR A 105 2.12 2.99 6.57
C TYR A 105 0.78 3.73 6.46
N HIS A 106 0.69 4.74 5.61
CA HIS A 106 -0.47 5.62 5.47
C HIS A 106 -0.97 6.15 6.84
N GLY A 107 -0.02 6.46 7.74
CA GLY A 107 -0.29 6.93 9.10
C GLY A 107 -0.80 5.89 10.12
N LYS A 108 -0.85 4.59 9.75
CA LYS A 108 -1.40 3.52 10.58
C LYS A 108 -0.40 2.39 10.81
N TRP A 109 -0.55 1.69 11.94
CA TRP A 109 0.22 0.48 12.20
C TRP A 109 -0.24 -0.68 11.30
N PRO A 110 0.69 -1.48 10.75
CA PRO A 110 0.39 -2.71 10.04
C PRO A 110 -0.49 -3.63 10.88
N LEU A 111 -1.53 -4.21 10.26
CA LEU A 111 -2.45 -5.12 10.93
C LEU A 111 -2.20 -6.55 10.46
N LYS A 112 -1.49 -7.36 11.24
CA LYS A 112 -1.30 -8.79 10.93
C LYS A 112 -2.63 -9.54 11.04
N ARG A 113 -3.02 -10.24 9.99
CA ARG A 113 -4.23 -11.09 9.99
C ARG A 113 -3.92 -12.40 10.71
N ALA A 114 -4.58 -12.65 11.85
CA ALA A 114 -4.44 -13.86 12.65
C ALA A 114 -5.82 -14.52 12.83
N SER A 115 -6.10 -15.58 12.07
CA SER A 115 -7.40 -16.26 12.05
C SER A 115 -8.55 -15.28 11.77
N MET A 116 -9.46 -15.07 12.72
CA MET A 116 -10.57 -14.10 12.61
C MET A 116 -10.20 -12.69 13.07
N PHE A 117 -9.01 -12.49 13.64
CA PHE A 117 -8.60 -11.22 14.23
C PHE A 117 -7.60 -10.48 13.34
N ARG A 118 -7.58 -9.15 13.48
CA ARG A 118 -6.56 -8.26 12.91
C ARG A 118 -5.83 -7.60 14.05
N ILE A 119 -4.53 -7.85 14.19
CA ILE A 119 -3.72 -7.42 15.34
C ILE A 119 -2.70 -6.37 14.86
N PRO A 120 -2.60 -5.20 15.50
CA PRO A 120 -1.60 -4.21 15.16
C PRO A 120 -0.19 -4.67 15.53
N LEU A 121 0.78 -4.43 14.65
CA LEU A 121 2.21 -4.59 14.92
C LEU A 121 2.78 -3.35 15.62
N ALA A 122 2.11 -2.80 16.64
CA ALA A 122 2.68 -1.66 17.36
C ALA A 122 3.91 -2.11 18.19
N PRO A 123 4.94 -1.26 18.35
CA PRO A 123 6.11 -1.54 19.18
C PRO A 123 5.79 -1.63 20.67
#